data_AF-A0A1M5HII4-F1
#
_entry.id   AF-A0A1M5HII4-F1
#
_cell.length_a   1.000
_cell.length_b   1.000
_cell.length_c   1.000
_cell.angle_alpha   90.00
_cell.angle_beta   90.00
_cell.angle_gamma   90.00
#
_symmetry.space_group_name_H-M   'P 1'
#
loop_
_entity.id
_entity.type
_entity.pdbx_description
1 polymer ?
#
loop_
_entity_poly.entity_id
_entity_poly.type
_entity_poly.pdbx_seq_one_letter_code
_entity_poly.pdbx_strand_id
1 'polypeptide(L)'
;MGNLANFRYLIATVILVGHLGSSTLLISFWLAGGYTFDEMINVFAVIAPMFAVYLSLMINFAFNDPLKNEPPLNPLAKLFASVFPIAFSLMMMLAITLKAFNAGLQSIDHLIKFLGIIETVMGTYVATVVKNLFPPPLAQ
;
A
#
# COMPACT_ATOMS: atom_id res chain seq x y z
N MET A 1 1.79 24.04 -13.92
CA MET A 1 2.69 23.25 -13.05
C MET A 1 1.84 22.59 -11.98
N GLY A 2 1.64 21.27 -12.03
CA GLY A 2 0.87 20.56 -11.00
C GLY A 2 1.68 20.49 -9.71
N ASN A 3 1.14 21.03 -8.62
CA ASN A 3 1.79 21.13 -7.32
C ASN A 3 2.20 19.72 -6.85
N LEU A 4 3.51 19.50 -6.62
CA LEU A 4 4.06 18.23 -6.13
C LEU A 4 3.38 17.79 -4.82
N ALA A 5 2.95 18.75 -4.00
CA ALA A 5 2.10 18.49 -2.84
C ALA A 5 0.83 17.68 -3.21
N ASN A 6 0.07 18.14 -4.21
CA ASN A 6 -1.16 17.47 -4.66
C ASN A 6 -0.87 16.04 -5.14
N PHE A 7 0.28 15.84 -5.79
CA PHE A 7 0.69 14.52 -6.24
C PHE A 7 1.01 13.59 -5.06
N ARG A 8 1.74 14.08 -4.05
CA ARG A 8 2.00 13.33 -2.81
C ARG A 8 0.70 12.95 -2.10
N TYR A 9 -0.23 13.89 -1.96
CA TYR A 9 -1.55 13.63 -1.38
C TYR A 9 -2.33 12.57 -2.16
N LEU A 10 -2.26 12.60 -3.50
CA LEU A 10 -2.88 11.56 -4.33
C LEU A 10 -2.27 10.19 -4.05
N ILE A 11 -0.94 10.07 -4.03
CA ILE A 11 -0.27 8.79 -3.77
C ILE A 11 -0.58 8.29 -2.36
N ALA A 12 -0.54 9.16 -1.36
CA ALA A 12 -0.90 8.83 0.02
C ALA A 12 -2.34 8.31 0.11
N THR A 13 -3.27 9.00 -0.56
CA THR A 13 -4.68 8.61 -0.62
C THR A 13 -4.85 7.24 -1.27
N VAL A 14 -4.19 6.98 -2.40
CA VAL A 14 -4.25 5.68 -3.08
C VAL A 14 -3.77 4.56 -2.17
N ILE A 15 -2.63 4.74 -1.50
CA ILE A 15 -2.08 3.73 -0.59
C ILE A 15 -3.02 3.50 0.60
N LEU A 16 -3.52 4.57 1.22
CA LEU A 16 -4.45 4.50 2.36
C LEU A 16 -5.75 3.77 1.96
N VAL A 17 -6.38 4.21 0.88
CA VAL A 17 -7.62 3.61 0.37
C VAL A 17 -7.38 2.16 -0.05
N GLY A 18 -6.23 1.85 -0.65
CA GLY A 18 -5.85 0.49 -1.02
C GLY A 18 -5.76 -0.46 0.17
N HIS A 19 -5.08 -0.05 1.24
CA HIS A 19 -4.93 -0.88 2.45
C HIS A 19 -6.23 -0.96 3.25
N LEU A 20 -6.92 0.15 3.47
CA LEU A 20 -8.20 0.18 4.18
C LEU A 20 -9.28 -0.58 3.40
N GLY A 21 -9.31 -0.42 2.08
CA GLY A 21 -10.21 -1.15 1.19
C GLY A 21 -9.93 -2.65 1.22
N SER A 22 -8.67 -3.07 1.13
CA SER A 22 -8.29 -4.49 1.23
C SER A 22 -8.63 -5.09 2.59
N SER A 23 -8.42 -4.33 3.67
CA SER A 23 -8.79 -4.73 5.04
C SER A 23 -10.30 -4.88 5.20
N THR A 24 -11.07 -3.91 4.69
CA THR A 24 -12.53 -3.93 4.72
C THR A 24 -13.09 -5.10 3.90
N LEU A 25 -12.50 -5.34 2.73
CA LEU A 25 -12.85 -6.46 1.86
C LEU A 25 -12.57 -7.80 2.55
N LEU A 26 -11.40 -7.95 3.17
CA LEU A 26 -11.05 -9.14 3.94
C LEU A 26 -12.05 -9.42 5.07
N ILE A 27 -12.37 -8.40 5.88
CA ILE A 27 -13.38 -8.51 6.95
C ILE A 27 -14.74 -8.90 6.36
N SER A 28 -15.13 -8.31 5.22
CA SER A 28 -16.41 -8.61 4.57
C SER A 28 -16.48 -10.08 4.12
N PHE A 29 -15.39 -10.61 3.55
CA PHE A 29 -15.32 -12.02 3.17
C PHE A 29 -15.25 -12.96 4.37
N TRP A 30 -14.59 -12.56 5.45
CA TRP A 30 -14.62 -13.33 6.71
C TRP A 30 -16.05 -13.42 7.26
N LEU A 31 -16.78 -12.31 7.33
CA LEU A 31 -18.19 -12.31 7.75
C LEU A 31 -19.09 -13.17 6.85
N ALA A 32 -18.75 -13.27 5.56
CA ALA A 32 -19.45 -14.12 4.60
C ALA A 32 -18.99 -15.61 4.62
N GLY A 33 -18.06 -15.99 5.50
CA GLY A 33 -17.55 -17.36 5.62
C GLY A 33 -16.47 -17.76 4.60
N GLY A 34 -15.92 -16.82 3.84
CA GLY A 34 -14.80 -17.06 2.90
C GLY A 34 -13.45 -17.25 3.59
N TYR A 35 -13.35 -16.92 4.87
CA TYR A 35 -12.17 -17.10 5.71
C TYR A 35 -12.56 -17.61 7.10
N THR A 36 -11.72 -18.45 7.68
CA THR A 36 -11.74 -18.66 9.14
C THR A 36 -11.17 -17.43 9.85
N PHE A 37 -11.40 -17.33 11.16
CA PHE A 37 -10.83 -16.25 11.96
C PHE A 37 -9.29 -16.28 11.92
N ASP A 38 -8.67 -17.46 12.08
CA ASP A 38 -7.21 -17.61 12.05
C ASP A 38 -6.62 -17.23 10.69
N GLU A 39 -7.29 -17.60 9.59
CA GLU A 39 -6.85 -17.20 8.25
C GLU A 39 -6.93 -15.68 8.05
N MET A 40 -8.01 -15.04 8.52
CA MET A 40 -8.15 -13.58 8.48
C MET A 40 -7.02 -12.90 9.25
N ILE A 41 -6.72 -13.37 10.47
CA ILE A 41 -5.63 -12.85 11.29
C ILE A 41 -4.27 -13.03 10.60
N ASN A 42 -4.02 -14.17 9.96
CA ASN A 42 -2.78 -14.40 9.24
C ASN A 42 -2.60 -13.44 8.06
N VAL A 43 -3.68 -13.12 7.33
CA VAL A 43 -3.62 -12.11 6.26
C VAL A 43 -3.33 -10.72 6.85
N PHE A 44 -3.97 -10.35 7.96
CA PHE A 44 -3.67 -9.09 8.64
C PHE A 44 -2.24 -9.00 9.16
N ALA A 45 -1.67 -10.10 9.63
CA ALA A 45 -0.28 -10.16 10.09
C ALA A 45 0.73 -9.83 8.97
N VAL A 46 0.34 -10.04 7.71
CA VAL A 46 1.13 -9.66 6.53
C VAL A 46 0.88 -8.19 6.17
N ILE A 47 -0.38 -7.78 6.03
CA ILE A 47 -0.75 -6.44 5.53
C ILE A 47 -0.45 -5.30 6.54
N ALA A 48 -0.68 -5.53 7.82
CA ALA A 48 -0.67 -4.46 8.83
C ALA A 48 0.72 -3.82 9.05
N PRO A 49 1.83 -4.56 9.14
CA PRO A 49 3.17 -3.97 9.28
C PRO A 49 3.51 -2.99 8.15
N MET A 50 3.25 -3.38 6.90
CA MET A 50 3.52 -2.51 5.75
C MET A 50 2.64 -1.26 5.78
N PHE A 51 1.35 -1.42 6.08
CA PHE A 51 0.45 -0.29 6.26
C PHE A 51 0.95 0.71 7.32
N ALA A 52 1.45 0.21 8.46
CA ALA A 52 2.00 1.05 9.52
C ALA A 52 3.22 1.86 9.05
N VAL A 53 4.11 1.26 8.24
CA VAL A 53 5.25 1.97 7.64
C VAL A 53 4.79 3.11 6.74
N TYR A 54 3.83 2.85 5.85
CA TYR A 54 3.27 3.89 4.96
C TYR A 54 2.64 5.02 5.74
N LEU A 55 1.79 4.67 6.70
CA LEU A 55 1.07 5.64 7.52
C LEU A 55 2.06 6.52 8.29
N SER A 56 3.12 5.92 8.86
CA SER A 56 4.16 6.65 9.58
C SER A 56 4.92 7.64 8.70
N LEU A 57 5.25 7.27 7.46
CA LEU A 57 5.92 8.18 6.51
C LEU A 57 5.00 9.35 6.12
N MET A 58 3.73 9.07 5.85
CA MET A 58 2.75 10.09 5.46
C MET A 58 2.45 11.06 6.60
N ILE A 59 2.27 10.54 7.82
CA ILE A 59 2.06 11.35 9.03
C ILE A 59 3.27 12.25 9.27
N ASN A 60 4.49 11.70 9.23
CA ASN A 60 5.70 12.50 9.40
C ASN A 60 5.82 13.60 8.35
N PHE A 61 5.53 13.29 7.09
CA PHE A 61 5.54 14.31 6.04
C PHE A 61 4.50 15.41 6.28
N ALA A 62 3.28 15.04 6.67
CA ALA A 62 2.20 15.98 6.93
C ALA A 62 2.51 16.95 8.09
N PHE A 63 3.22 16.49 9.12
CA PHE A 63 3.60 17.31 10.27
C PHE A 63 4.86 18.17 10.06
N ASN A 64 5.76 17.77 9.16
CA ASN A 64 7.06 18.43 8.97
C ASN A 64 7.13 19.38 7.75
N ASP A 65 6.01 19.55 7.03
CA ASP A 65 5.79 20.47 5.89
C ASP A 65 7.06 21.07 5.23
N PRO A 66 7.81 20.30 4.43
CA PRO A 66 8.99 20.80 3.75
C PRO A 66 8.65 21.57 2.46
N LEU A 67 7.43 22.06 2.24
CA LEU A 67 6.91 22.57 0.95
C LEU A 67 7.56 23.87 0.40
N LYS A 68 8.79 24.22 0.78
CA LYS A 68 9.51 25.36 0.21
C LYS A 68 10.32 24.94 -1.03
N ASN A 69 9.87 25.41 -2.19
CA ASN A 69 10.62 25.48 -3.46
C ASN A 69 11.07 24.13 -4.07
N GLU A 70 10.19 23.14 -4.14
CA GLU A 70 10.52 21.88 -4.81
C GLU A 70 10.32 21.95 -6.35
N PRO A 71 11.25 21.37 -7.13
CA PRO A 71 11.13 21.31 -8.58
C PRO A 71 9.96 20.39 -9.01
N PRO A 72 9.35 20.64 -10.19
CA PRO A 72 8.30 19.79 -10.71
C PRO A 72 8.82 18.37 -10.97
N LEU A 73 8.04 17.36 -10.56
CA LEU A 73 8.39 15.96 -10.76
C LEU A 73 8.42 15.60 -12.26
N ASN A 74 9.45 14.85 -12.67
CA ASN A 74 9.57 14.28 -14.01
C ASN A 74 8.31 13.44 -14.36
N PRO A 75 7.72 13.55 -15.57
CA PRO A 75 6.56 12.76 -15.98
C PRO A 75 6.71 11.24 -15.78
N LEU A 76 7.89 10.69 -16.05
CA LEU A 76 8.19 9.28 -15.84
C LEU A 76 8.19 8.90 -14.36
N ALA A 77 8.73 9.78 -13.51
CA ALA A 77 8.67 9.61 -12.07
C ALA A 77 7.22 9.65 -11.56
N LYS A 78 6.36 10.51 -12.14
CA LYS A 78 4.92 10.53 -11.82
C LYS A 78 4.23 9.24 -12.24
N LEU A 79 4.56 8.71 -13.43
CA LEU A 79 4.00 7.44 -13.91
C LEU A 79 4.32 6.29 -12.95
N PHE A 80 5.60 6.10 -12.61
CA PHE A 80 6.01 5.05 -11.67
C PHE A 80 5.48 5.28 -10.26
N ALA A 81 5.39 6.53 -9.81
CA ALA A 81 4.82 6.88 -8.52
C ALA A 81 3.31 6.55 -8.43
N SER A 82 2.57 6.65 -9.53
CA SER A 82 1.11 6.37 -9.55
C SER A 82 0.77 4.91 -9.83
N VAL A 83 1.44 4.27 -10.79
CA VAL A 83 1.03 2.95 -11.30
C VAL A 83 1.26 1.85 -10.26
N PHE A 84 2.39 1.89 -9.56
CA PHE A 84 2.76 0.82 -8.62
C PHE A 84 1.80 0.70 -7.42
N PRO A 85 1.45 1.79 -6.70
CA PRO A 85 0.50 1.71 -5.59
C PRO A 85 -0.89 1.22 -6.01
N ILE A 86 -1.36 1.64 -7.20
CA ILE A 86 -2.64 1.20 -7.76
C ILE A 86 -2.58 -0.29 -8.08
N ALA A 87 -1.57 -0.72 -8.83
CA ALA A 87 -1.40 -2.12 -9.20
C ALA A 87 -1.26 -3.01 -7.96
N PHE A 88 -0.48 -2.60 -6.96
CA PHE A 88 -0.34 -3.29 -5.69
C PHE A 88 -1.67 -3.45 -4.96
N SER A 89 -2.44 -2.38 -4.83
CA SER A 89 -3.75 -2.40 -4.17
C SER A 89 -4.73 -3.34 -4.89
N LEU A 90 -4.76 -3.28 -6.22
CA LEU A 90 -5.59 -4.17 -7.03
C LEU A 90 -5.17 -5.64 -6.90
N MET A 91 -3.86 -5.92 -6.89
CA MET A 91 -3.34 -7.27 -6.70
C MET A 91 -3.67 -7.84 -5.32
N MET A 92 -3.59 -7.03 -4.25
CA MET A 92 -4.02 -7.44 -2.92
C MET A 92 -5.51 -7.77 -2.89
N MET A 93 -6.37 -6.85 -3.37
CA MET A 93 -7.82 -7.05 -3.41
C MET A 93 -8.19 -8.29 -4.24
N LEU A 94 -7.54 -8.49 -5.39
CA LEU A 94 -7.74 -9.66 -6.23
C LEU A 94 -7.34 -10.94 -5.49
N ALA A 95 -6.17 -10.99 -4.86
CA ALA A 95 -5.71 -12.19 -4.15
C ALA A 95 -6.64 -12.57 -2.98
N ILE A 96 -7.08 -11.56 -2.21
CA ILE A 96 -8.07 -11.74 -1.13
C ILE A 96 -9.39 -12.29 -1.69
N THR A 97 -9.84 -11.77 -2.83
CA THR A 97 -11.07 -12.22 -3.49
C THR A 97 -10.94 -13.65 -4.01
N LEU A 98 -9.85 -13.96 -4.70
CA LEU A 98 -9.58 -15.28 -5.29
C LEU A 98 -9.56 -16.37 -4.21
N LYS A 99 -8.91 -16.11 -3.07
CA LYS A 99 -8.93 -17.05 -1.94
C LYS A 99 -10.35 -17.18 -1.38
N ALA A 100 -11.07 -16.07 -1.13
CA ALA A 100 -12.42 -16.11 -0.57
C ALA A 100 -13.38 -17.03 -1.37
N PHE A 101 -13.23 -17.06 -2.69
CA PHE A 101 -14.04 -17.87 -3.60
C PHE A 101 -13.43 -19.23 -3.95
N ASN A 102 -12.30 -19.61 -3.33
CA ASN A 102 -11.52 -20.81 -3.68
C ASN A 102 -11.14 -20.89 -5.18
N ALA A 103 -11.00 -19.75 -5.84
CA ALA A 103 -10.67 -19.61 -7.25
C ALA A 103 -9.16 -19.39 -7.42
N GLY A 104 -8.40 -20.44 -7.78
CA GLY A 104 -6.96 -20.36 -8.04
C GLY A 104 -6.05 -20.28 -6.80
N LEU A 105 -6.47 -19.61 -5.72
CA LEU A 105 -5.77 -19.56 -4.43
C LEU A 105 -6.53 -20.35 -3.35
N GLN A 106 -6.50 -21.67 -3.44
CA GLN A 106 -7.28 -22.55 -2.54
C GLN A 106 -6.68 -22.73 -1.13
N SER A 107 -5.40 -22.37 -0.95
CA SER A 107 -4.71 -22.48 0.34
C SER A 107 -4.36 -21.10 0.88
N ILE A 108 -4.59 -20.90 2.18
CA ILE A 108 -4.15 -19.72 2.90
C ILE A 108 -2.63 -19.53 2.80
N ASP A 109 -1.85 -20.62 2.77
CA ASP A 109 -0.40 -20.55 2.62
C ASP A 109 0.01 -19.97 1.27
N HIS A 110 -0.74 -20.27 0.21
CA HIS A 110 -0.49 -19.68 -1.11
C HIS A 110 -0.80 -18.19 -1.11
N LEU A 111 -1.90 -17.78 -0.45
CA LEU A 111 -2.24 -16.37 -0.30
C LEU A 111 -1.15 -15.63 0.47
N ILE A 112 -0.74 -16.13 1.64
CA ILE A 112 0.29 -15.50 2.47
C ILE A 112 1.62 -15.38 1.72
N LYS A 113 2.04 -16.44 1.01
CA LYS A 113 3.26 -16.39 0.18
C LYS A 113 3.14 -15.35 -0.93
N PHE A 114 2.00 -15.31 -1.62
CA PHE A 114 1.77 -14.32 -2.67
C PHE A 114 1.80 -12.90 -2.12
N LEU A 115 1.08 -12.63 -1.03
CA LEU A 115 1.07 -11.34 -0.34
C LEU A 115 2.48 -10.93 0.12
N GLY A 116 3.24 -11.84 0.73
CA GLY A 116 4.62 -11.57 1.15
C GLY A 116 5.56 -11.23 -0.01
N ILE A 117 5.39 -11.88 -1.18
CA ILE A 117 6.17 -11.57 -2.38
C ILE A 117 5.84 -10.14 -2.87
N ILE A 118 4.56 -9.83 -3.05
CA ILE A 118 4.16 -8.51 -3.57
C ILE A 118 4.49 -7.40 -2.59
N GLU A 119 4.41 -7.65 -1.27
CA GLU A 119 4.83 -6.72 -0.24
C GLU A 119 6.33 -6.47 -0.25
N THR A 120 7.15 -7.50 -0.47
CA THR A 120 8.60 -7.34 -0.58
C THR A 120 8.96 -6.44 -1.77
N VAL A 121 8.32 -6.68 -2.92
CA VAL A 121 8.48 -5.84 -4.12
C VAL A 121 8.05 -4.41 -3.81
N MET A 122 6.90 -4.25 -3.16
CA MET A 122 6.37 -2.94 -2.82
C MET A 122 7.22 -2.22 -1.76
N GLY A 123 7.76 -2.91 -0.76
CA GLY A 123 8.67 -2.36 0.23
C GLY A 123 9.98 -1.85 -0.39
N THR A 124 10.50 -2.57 -1.39
CA THR A 124 11.65 -2.11 -2.19
C THR A 124 11.30 -0.85 -2.99
N TYR A 125 10.12 -0.83 -3.60
CA TYR A 125 9.59 0.35 -4.28
C TYR A 125 9.43 1.55 -3.31
N VAL A 126 8.95 1.33 -2.08
CA VAL A 126 8.83 2.38 -1.05
C VAL A 126 10.17 2.97 -0.69
N ALA A 127 11.16 2.11 -0.47
CA ALA A 127 12.52 2.54 -0.15
C ALA A 127 13.09 3.45 -1.23
N THR A 128 12.68 3.26 -2.49
CA THR A 128 13.22 3.99 -3.64
C THR A 128 12.39 5.21 -4.03
N VAL A 129 11.06 5.09 -4.12
CA VAL A 129 10.19 6.13 -4.68
C VAL A 129 9.52 6.93 -3.57
N VAL A 130 8.95 6.24 -2.58
CA VAL A 130 8.20 6.89 -1.50
C VAL A 130 9.15 7.64 -0.57
N LYS A 131 10.35 7.13 -0.23
CA LYS A 131 11.32 7.93 0.55
C LYS A 131 11.77 9.22 -0.16
N ASN A 132 11.88 9.19 -1.48
CA ASN A 132 12.22 10.39 -2.26
C ASN A 132 11.03 11.36 -2.38
N LEU A 133 9.79 10.84 -2.37
CA LEU A 133 8.59 11.65 -2.34
C LEU A 133 8.26 12.16 -0.93
N PHE A 134 8.65 11.46 0.12
CA PHE A 134 8.35 11.77 1.52
C PHE A 134 9.66 11.68 2.33
N PRO A 135 10.61 12.60 2.12
CA PRO A 135 11.90 12.54 2.79
C PRO A 135 11.71 12.75 4.31
N PRO A 136 12.50 12.06 5.15
CA PRO A 136 12.53 12.35 6.58
C PRO A 136 13.06 13.79 6.82
N PRO A 137 12.78 14.39 7.98
CA PRO A 137 13.28 15.71 8.33
C PRO A 137 14.80 15.77 8.15
N LEU A 138 15.31 16.87 7.57
CA LEU A 138 16.75 17.13 7.57
C LEU A 138 17.23 17.17 9.02
N ALA A 139 18.19 16.31 9.37
CA ALA A 139 18.87 16.41 10.67
C ALA A 139 19.50 17.81 10.76
N GLN A 140 19.06 18.59 11.75
CA GLN A 140 19.62 19.92 12.04
C GLN A 140 20.98 19.77 12.73
#